data_AF-G5GGC2-F1
#
_entry.id   AF-G5GGC2-F1
#
_cell.length_a   1.000
_cell.length_b   1.000
_cell.length_c   1.000
_cell.angle_alpha   90.00
_cell.angle_beta   90.00
_cell.angle_gamma   90.00
#
_symmetry.space_group_name_H-M   'P 1'
#
loop_
_entity.id
_entity.type
_entity.pdbx_description
1 polymer ?
#
loop_
_entity_poly.entity_id
_entity_poly.type
_entity_poly.pdbx_seq_one_letter_code
_entity_poly.pdbx_strand_id
1 'polypeptide(L)'
;MLNFVIALEEGSKAQSTVDDKLIEDIAEGNMDALRKLYETVHKTIYAFALSITKNTHDAEDVLQETFLTIYNKAVNYKPKKNLWHGYLQ
;
A
#
# COMPACT_ATOMS: atom_id res chain seq x y z
N MET A 1 10.20 18.21 19.19
CA MET A 1 8.95 17.68 18.60
C MET A 1 8.52 18.41 17.32
N LEU A 2 9.44 19.06 16.58
CA LEU A 2 9.11 19.76 15.32
C LEU A 2 9.77 19.13 14.07
N ASN A 3 10.72 18.20 14.25
CA ASN A 3 11.48 17.62 13.13
C ASN A 3 10.83 16.39 12.48
N PHE A 4 9.76 15.83 13.06
CA PHE A 4 9.10 14.65 12.48
C PHE A 4 8.10 15.02 11.38
N VAL A 5 7.48 16.20 11.45
CA VAL A 5 6.50 16.66 10.44
C VAL A 5 7.19 17.15 9.17
N ILE A 6 8.32 17.85 9.29
CA ILE A 6 9.07 18.38 8.12
C ILE A 6 9.73 17.25 7.31
N ALA A 7 10.17 16.17 7.97
CA ALA A 7 10.77 15.01 7.29
C ALA A 7 9.75 14.20 6.44
N LEU A 8 8.44 14.40 6.65
CA LEU A 8 7.39 13.77 5.85
C LEU A 8 7.05 14.57 4.59
N GLU A 9 7.42 15.84 4.52
CA GLU A 9 7.10 16.71 3.37
C GLU A 9 8.17 16.65 2.26
N GLU A 10 9.40 16.26 2.57
CA GLU A 10 10.49 16.20 1.57
C GLU A 10 10.57 14.87 0.81
N GLY A 11 9.74 13.88 1.18
CA GLY A 11 9.74 12.54 0.59
C GLY A 11 8.47 12.19 -0.17
N SER A 12 8.16 12.85 -1.30
CA SER A 12 7.61 12.20 -2.52
C SER A 12 7.07 13.24 -3.53
N LYS A 13 7.95 13.71 -4.43
CA LYS A 13 7.58 13.89 -5.84
C LYS A 13 7.79 12.57 -6.59
N ALA A 14 7.07 11.52 -6.19
CA ALA A 14 6.96 10.32 -6.99
C ALA A 14 5.48 10.01 -7.16
N GLN A 15 5.04 10.06 -8.40
CA GLN A 15 3.85 9.36 -8.86
C GLN A 15 3.98 7.88 -8.43
N SER A 16 3.55 7.54 -7.21
CA SER A 16 3.59 6.20 -6.65
C SER A 16 2.16 5.69 -6.56
N THR A 17 1.45 5.79 -7.68
CA THR A 17 0.29 4.93 -7.89
C THR A 17 0.85 3.52 -7.92
N VAL A 18 0.61 2.73 -6.87
CA VAL A 18 0.74 1.27 -6.96
C VAL A 18 0.04 0.88 -8.24
N ASP A 19 0.80 0.32 -9.19
CA ASP A 19 0.28 -0.02 -10.50
C ASP A 19 -0.88 -0.99 -10.31
N ASP A 20 -2.03 -0.71 -10.93
CA ASP A 20 -3.19 -1.62 -10.89
C ASP A 20 -2.78 -3.03 -11.33
N LYS A 21 -1.82 -3.11 -12.27
CA LYS A 21 -1.22 -4.37 -12.71
C LYS A 21 -0.57 -5.16 -11.57
N LEU A 22 0.03 -4.49 -10.59
CA LEU A 22 0.63 -5.17 -9.43
C LEU A 22 -0.43 -5.86 -8.58
N ILE A 23 -1.61 -5.25 -8.44
CA ILE A 23 -2.72 -5.85 -7.71
C ILE A 23 -3.37 -6.97 -8.52
N GLU A 24 -3.46 -6.81 -9.85
CA GLU A 24 -3.89 -7.87 -10.77
C GLU A 24 -2.95 -9.10 -10.69
N ASP A 25 -1.63 -8.91 -10.71
CA ASP A 25 -0.67 -10.00 -10.57
C ASP A 25 -0.83 -10.72 -9.21
N ILE A 26 -1.08 -9.98 -8.12
CA ILE A 26 -1.37 -10.57 -6.80
C ILE A 26 -2.66 -11.39 -6.83
N ALA A 27 -3.69 -10.92 -7.54
CA ALA A 27 -4.96 -11.63 -7.72
C ALA A 27 -4.78 -12.98 -8.44
N GLU A 28 -3.78 -13.09 -9.32
CA GLU A 28 -3.40 -14.33 -9.99
C GLU A 28 -2.54 -15.26 -9.10
N GLY A 29 -2.23 -14.85 -7.87
CA GLY A 29 -1.42 -15.61 -6.92
C GLY A 29 0.09 -15.36 -7.07
N ASN A 30 0.51 -14.31 -7.78
CA ASN A 30 1.92 -13.96 -7.93
C ASN A 30 2.50 -13.42 -6.60
N MET A 31 3.25 -14.28 -5.91
CA MET A 31 3.87 -13.93 -4.63
C MET A 31 5.03 -12.93 -4.77
N ASP A 32 5.68 -12.84 -5.93
CA ASP A 32 6.72 -11.84 -6.17
C ASP A 32 6.12 -10.43 -6.32
N ALA A 33 4.93 -10.33 -6.90
CA ALA A 33 4.16 -9.09 -6.93
C ALA A 33 3.77 -8.64 -5.51
N LEU A 34 3.32 -9.58 -4.65
CA LEU A 34 3.03 -9.30 -3.25
C LEU A 34 4.29 -8.86 -2.47
N ARG A 35 5.43 -9.53 -2.70
CA ARG A 35 6.71 -9.15 -2.10
C ARG A 35 7.10 -7.73 -2.51
N LYS A 36 6.99 -7.38 -3.78
CA LYS A 36 7.31 -6.04 -4.29
C LYS A 36 6.42 -4.97 -3.66
N LEU A 37 5.12 -5.27 -3.50
CA LEU A 37 4.22 -4.38 -2.77
C LEU A 37 4.68 -4.22 -1.32
N TYR A 38 4.99 -5.33 -0.64
CA TYR A 38 5.48 -5.33 0.73
C TYR A 38 6.73 -4.45 0.90
N GLU A 39 7.78 -4.71 0.11
CA GLU A 39 9.03 -3.95 0.16
C GLU A 39 8.83 -2.44 -0.02
N THR A 40 7.84 -2.05 -0.83
CA THR A 40 7.54 -0.65 -1.13
C THR A 40 6.87 0.07 0.05
N VAL A 41 5.90 -0.56 0.73
CA VAL A 41 5.03 0.16 1.70
C VAL A 41 5.08 -0.34 3.14
N HIS A 42 5.72 -1.48 3.43
CA HIS A 42 5.71 -2.08 4.78
C HIS A 42 6.21 -1.13 5.87
N LYS A 43 7.29 -0.37 5.63
CA LYS A 43 7.84 0.58 6.61
C LYS A 43 6.84 1.67 6.98
N THR A 44 6.12 2.18 5.99
CA THR A 44 5.12 3.24 6.18
C THR A 44 3.92 2.72 6.96
N ILE A 45 3.41 1.53 6.60
CA ILE A 45 2.29 0.91 7.30
C ILE A 45 2.67 0.55 8.74
N TYR A 46 3.87 -0.02 8.95
CA TYR A 46 4.36 -0.37 10.28
C TYR A 46 4.53 0.88 11.17
N ALA A 47 5.17 1.93 10.65
CA ALA A 47 5.35 3.18 11.40
C ALA A 47 3.98 3.81 11.77
N PHE A 48 3.01 3.75 10.86
CA PHE A 48 1.66 4.22 11.12
C PHE A 48 0.95 3.39 12.20
N ALA A 49 0.98 2.05 12.08
CA ALA A 49 0.41 1.14 13.07
C ALA A 49 1.05 1.35 14.45
N LEU A 50 2.38 1.39 14.53
CA LEU A 50 3.12 1.65 15.76
C LEU A 50 2.79 3.01 16.38
N SER A 51 2.52 4.02 15.57
CA SER A 51 2.11 5.33 16.06
C SER A 51 0.76 5.31 16.78
N ILE A 52 -0.10 4.34 16.48
CA ILE A 52 -1.43 4.17 17.08
C ILE A 52 -1.35 3.19 18.24
N THR A 53 -0.80 1.99 18.03
CA THR A 53 -0.77 0.91 19.02
C THR A 53 0.21 1.17 20.16
N LYS A 54 1.29 1.93 19.89
CA LYS A 54 2.42 2.15 20.80
C LYS A 54 3.07 0.86 21.31
N ASN A 55 2.84 -0.26 20.61
CA ASN A 55 3.35 -1.58 20.91
C ASN A 55 3.87 -2.21 19.62
N THR A 56 5.10 -2.73 19.65
CA THR A 56 5.76 -3.33 18.48
C THR A 56 5.08 -4.61 18.02
N HIS A 57 4.60 -5.45 18.95
CA HIS A 57 3.92 -6.71 18.60
C HIS A 57 2.57 -6.42 17.93
N ASP A 58 1.75 -5.58 18.55
CA ASP A 58 0.45 -5.20 17.98
C ASP A 58 0.60 -4.49 16.62
N ALA A 59 1.66 -3.69 16.44
CA ALA A 59 1.94 -3.03 15.16
C ALA A 59 2.35 -4.02 14.07
N GLU A 60 3.12 -5.05 14.42
CA GLU A 60 3.51 -6.12 13.52
C GLU A 60 2.31 -6.99 13.13
N ASP A 61 1.44 -7.32 14.08
CA ASP A 61 0.20 -8.07 13.81
C ASP A 61 -0.70 -7.30 12.83
N VAL A 62 -0.91 -5.99 13.06
CA VAL A 62 -1.68 -5.14 12.14
C VAL A 62 -1.06 -5.08 10.75
N LEU A 63 0.27 -4.97 10.66
CA LEU A 63 1.00 -5.00 9.39
C LEU A 63 0.72 -6.32 8.65
N GLN A 64 0.89 -7.45 9.33
CA GLN A 64 0.69 -8.78 8.75
C GLN A 64 -0.76 -8.98 8.31
N GLU A 65 -1.74 -8.67 9.16
CA GLU A 65 -3.17 -8.73 8.83
C GLU A 65 -3.53 -7.86 7.63
N THR A 66 -2.89 -6.69 7.49
CA THR A 66 -3.09 -5.80 6.35
C THR A 66 -2.67 -6.47 5.05
N PHE A 67 -1.48 -7.07 4.99
CA PHE A 67 -1.01 -7.75 3.78
C PHE A 67 -1.79 -9.03 3.45
N LEU A 68 -2.20 -9.79 4.48
CA LEU A 68 -3.12 -10.92 4.29
C LEU A 68 -4.46 -10.45 3.73
N THR A 69 -4.99 -9.34 4.22
CA THR A 69 -6.23 -8.75 3.71
C THR A 69 -6.08 -8.29 2.27
N ILE A 70 -4.96 -7.65 1.90
CA ILE A 70 -4.67 -7.26 0.52
C ILE A 70 -4.65 -8.49 -0.38
N TYR A 71 -3.89 -9.52 -0.03
CA TYR A 71 -3.81 -10.77 -0.81
C TYR A 71 -5.19 -11.40 -1.01
N ASN A 72 -5.97 -11.56 0.07
CA ASN A 72 -7.30 -12.16 0.01
C ASN A 72 -8.32 -11.33 -0.78
N LYS A 73 -8.16 -10.00 -0.80
CA LYS A 73 -9.07 -9.09 -1.51
C LYS A 73 -8.64 -8.77 -2.93
N ALA A 74 -7.38 -9.02 -3.31
CA ALA A 74 -6.86 -8.72 -4.64
C ALA A 74 -7.67 -9.38 -5.75
N VAL A 75 -8.14 -10.62 -5.55
CA VAL A 75 -9.01 -11.36 -6.48
C VAL A 75 -10.29 -10.59 -6.85
N ASN A 76 -10.79 -9.76 -5.93
CA ASN A 76 -12.00 -8.97 -6.12
C ASN A 76 -11.71 -7.50 -6.48
N TYR A 77 -10.44 -7.14 -6.68
CA TYR A 77 -10.05 -5.78 -7.03
C TYR A 77 -10.57 -5.42 -8.43
N LYS A 78 -11.19 -4.25 -8.55
CA LYS A 78 -11.62 -3.69 -9.82
C LYS A 78 -11.02 -2.29 -9.95
N PRO A 79 -10.04 -2.08 -10.84
CA PRO A 79 -9.43 -0.77 -11.01
C PRO A 79 -10.50 0.23 -11.44
N LYS A 80 -10.55 1.37 -10.75
CA LYS A 80 -11.53 2.42 -11.03
C LYS A 80 -11.13 3.17 -12.29
N LYS A 81 -11.65 2.73 -13.44
CA LYS A 81 -11.50 3.47 -14.70
C LYS A 81 -12.19 4.83 -14.58
N ASN A 82 -11.41 5.90 -14.70
CA ASN A 82 -11.90 7.26 -14.80
C ASN A 82 -12.51 7.47 -16.19
N LEU A 83 -13.85 7.46 -16.23
CA LEU A 83 -14.67 7.52 -17.44
C LEU A 83 -14.45 8.79 -18.30
N TRP A 84 -13.85 9.85 -17.74
CA TRP A 84 -13.67 11.14 -18.43
C TRP A 84 -12.78 11.07 -19.67
N HIS A 85 -11.88 10.08 -19.78
CA HIS A 85 -11.03 9.91 -20.97
C HIS A 85 -11.77 9.29 -22.17
N GLY A 86 -12.96 8.70 -21.97
CA GLY A 86 -13.77 8.11 -23.05
C GLY A 86 -14.74 9.07 -23.73
N TYR A 87 -14.92 10.28 -23.19
CA TYR A 87 -15.91 11.26 -23.70
C TYR A 87 -15.31 12.37 -24.58
N LEU A 88 -14.01 12.33 -24.87
CA LEU A 88 -13.31 13.36 -25.67
C LEU A 88 -12.72 12.83 -26.98
N GLN A 89 -13.36 11.84 -27.62
CA GLN A 89 -12.99 11.36 -28.95
C GLN A 89 -14.09 11.62 -29.97
#